data_AF-A0A4Q6C5M3-F1
#
_entry.id   AF-A0A4Q6C5M3-F1
#
_cell.length_a   1.000
_cell.length_b   1.000
_cell.length_c   1.000
_cell.angle_alpha   90.00
_cell.angle_beta   90.00
_cell.angle_gamma   90.00
#
_symmetry.space_group_name_H-M   'P 1'
#
loop_
_entity.id
_entity.type
_entity.pdbx_description
1 polymer ?
#
loop_
_entity_poly.entity_id
_entity_poly.type
_entity_poly.pdbx_seq_one_letter_code
_entity_poly.pdbx_strand_id
1 'polypeptide(L)'
;SFPSHTPARPVGQIDSAANGALEIVKWVTAKLLNNDAPLQTVRLLLSGQQQAAAAAQLYGQPIQPATYQNVSAEYAEWMADLTSEEGNIAVFYFAGHGFGNEEMQCLLLEDYNRNKFNALDGSFNYNNLVHSVRVAKKVSHAWFFVDACREATIVDLARGDWGRELNGNVTRLAGGISCAQVFSAAAGEGALGEEGQTSFFSRALIEALDNNGYTTGHNGDWVVQIHSLQHAVVVNMKRICLAAGIPEAEIPRVTQSNPDPFPVLHQRSADDFPKFLVKVTCVPASDNNRYVLACTCVSSDVVTSRQPDDNPWYFNLPPGQYRFEALDGDQTAMQRTEHIYMYYREIELKGEV
;
A
#
# COMPACT_ATOMS: atom_id res chain seq x y z
N SER A 1 -26.20 -6.46 -9.89
CA SER A 1 -26.07 -7.45 -8.81
C SER A 1 -24.63 -7.93 -8.79
N PHE A 2 -23.85 -7.69 -7.72
CA PHE A 2 -22.57 -8.39 -7.62
C PHE A 2 -22.83 -9.92 -7.68
N PRO A 3 -22.01 -10.69 -8.39
CA PRO A 3 -22.20 -12.14 -8.43
C PRO A 3 -21.94 -12.72 -7.03
N SER A 4 -22.85 -13.61 -6.57
CA SER A 4 -22.80 -14.41 -5.32
C SER A 4 -23.47 -13.91 -4.02
N HIS A 5 -24.53 -13.09 -4.08
CA HIS A 5 -25.29 -12.69 -2.87
C HIS A 5 -26.22 -13.76 -2.31
N THR A 6 -26.03 -14.16 -1.04
CA THR A 6 -27.07 -14.80 -0.23
C THR A 6 -27.06 -14.27 1.21
N PRO A 7 -28.20 -14.29 1.94
CA PRO A 7 -28.26 -13.87 3.35
C PRO A 7 -27.31 -14.65 4.29
N ALA A 8 -26.83 -15.82 3.87
CA ALA A 8 -25.87 -16.63 4.59
C ALA A 8 -24.40 -16.20 4.39
N ARG A 9 -24.13 -15.30 3.43
CA ARG A 9 -22.80 -14.72 3.13
C ARG A 9 -22.99 -13.25 2.69
N PRO A 10 -23.24 -12.31 3.61
CA PRO A 10 -23.24 -10.89 3.28
C PRO A 10 -21.82 -10.50 2.87
N VAL A 11 -21.68 -9.90 1.68
CA VAL A 11 -20.43 -9.47 1.00
C VAL A 11 -19.20 -10.23 1.50
N GLY A 12 -18.89 -11.38 0.86
CA GLY A 12 -17.89 -12.36 1.33
C GLY A 12 -16.83 -11.76 2.24
N GLN A 13 -16.90 -12.06 3.53
CA GLN A 13 -15.92 -11.60 4.51
C GLN A 13 -14.55 -12.01 3.98
N ILE A 14 -13.77 -11.02 3.56
CA ILE A 14 -12.43 -11.29 3.07
C ILE A 14 -11.52 -11.14 4.28
N ASP A 15 -11.08 -12.28 4.82
CA ASP A 15 -10.07 -12.31 5.88
C ASP A 15 -8.82 -11.49 5.50
N SER A 16 -8.55 -11.34 4.20
CA SER A 16 -7.46 -10.53 3.66
C SER A 16 -7.48 -9.07 4.11
N ALA A 17 -8.67 -8.48 4.26
CA ALA A 17 -8.82 -7.10 4.70
C ALA A 17 -8.40 -6.93 6.16
N ALA A 18 -8.90 -7.81 7.03
CA ALA A 18 -8.56 -7.80 8.45
C ALA A 18 -7.08 -8.17 8.67
N ASN A 19 -6.55 -9.13 7.91
CA ASN A 19 -5.14 -9.49 7.91
C ASN A 19 -4.25 -8.31 7.47
N GLY A 20 -4.61 -7.62 6.40
CA GLY A 20 -3.88 -6.44 5.91
C GLY A 20 -3.86 -5.31 6.94
N ALA A 21 -5.00 -4.98 7.53
CA ALA A 21 -5.06 -3.99 8.61
C ALA A 21 -4.19 -4.38 9.81
N LEU A 22 -4.21 -5.66 10.22
CA LEU A 22 -3.39 -6.18 11.32
C LEU A 22 -1.88 -6.09 11.03
N GLU A 23 -1.45 -6.44 9.81
CA GLU A 23 -0.03 -6.36 9.44
C GLU A 23 0.45 -4.90 9.32
N ILE A 24 -0.39 -4.00 8.79
CA ILE A 24 -0.07 -2.56 8.73
C ILE A 24 0.08 -1.98 10.13
N VAL A 25 -0.83 -2.29 11.07
CA VAL A 25 -0.72 -1.75 12.43
C VAL A 25 0.48 -2.33 13.20
N LYS A 26 0.85 -3.59 12.97
CA LYS A 26 2.11 -4.16 13.48
C LYS A 26 3.31 -3.38 12.94
N TRP A 27 3.34 -3.09 11.65
CA TRP A 27 4.42 -2.31 11.05
C TRP A 27 4.47 -0.89 11.64
N VAL A 28 3.34 -0.20 11.70
CA VAL A 28 3.25 1.17 12.24
C VAL A 28 3.75 1.22 13.68
N THR A 29 3.24 0.34 14.54
CA THR A 29 3.60 0.34 15.98
C THR A 29 5.03 -0.09 16.26
N ALA A 30 5.63 -0.93 15.42
CA ALA A 30 6.98 -1.44 15.64
C ALA A 30 8.08 -0.63 14.93
N LYS A 31 7.78 0.00 13.80
CA LYS A 31 8.79 0.52 12.87
C LYS A 31 8.58 1.97 12.44
N LEU A 32 7.36 2.53 12.56
CA LEU A 32 7.14 3.91 12.13
C LEU A 32 7.98 4.88 12.99
N LEU A 33 8.98 5.45 12.36
CA LEU A 33 9.79 6.54 12.89
C LEU A 33 9.60 7.79 12.03
N ASN A 34 9.22 8.89 12.67
CA ASN A 34 9.19 10.23 12.10
C ASN A 34 9.57 11.22 13.19
N ASN A 35 10.73 11.87 13.05
CA ASN A 35 11.26 12.73 14.10
C ASN A 35 10.42 14.01 14.32
N ASP A 36 9.76 14.49 13.26
CA ASP A 36 8.96 15.72 13.30
C ASP A 36 7.54 15.46 13.83
N ALA A 37 7.06 14.22 13.70
CA ALA A 37 5.76 13.80 14.21
C ALA A 37 5.79 12.32 14.65
N PRO A 38 6.34 12.04 15.84
CA PRO A 38 6.38 10.68 16.39
C PRO A 38 4.98 10.08 16.53
N LEU A 39 4.88 8.75 16.41
CA LEU A 39 3.60 8.05 16.57
C LEU A 39 3.01 8.29 17.97
N GLN A 40 1.83 8.91 18.03
CA GLN A 40 1.12 9.20 19.29
C GLN A 40 0.01 8.18 19.57
N THR A 41 -0.98 8.09 18.68
CA THR A 41 -2.15 7.23 18.87
C THR A 41 -2.41 6.35 17.65
N VAL A 42 -2.98 5.17 17.90
CA VAL A 42 -3.39 4.19 16.89
C VAL A 42 -4.81 3.74 17.22
N ARG A 43 -5.68 3.75 16.21
CA ARG A 43 -7.05 3.24 16.30
C ARG A 43 -7.20 2.08 15.34
N LEU A 44 -7.63 0.94 15.85
CA LEU A 44 -7.78 -0.29 15.08
C LEU A 44 -9.19 -0.83 15.24
N LEU A 45 -9.90 -0.98 14.12
CA LEU A 45 -11.21 -1.60 14.05
C LEU A 45 -11.17 -2.75 13.03
N LEU A 46 -11.72 -3.92 13.39
CA LEU A 46 -11.63 -5.14 12.57
C LEU A 46 -12.96 -5.91 12.57
N SER A 47 -13.42 -6.33 11.40
CA SER A 47 -14.66 -7.12 11.24
C SER A 47 -14.51 -8.63 11.43
N GLY A 48 -13.28 -9.15 11.46
CA GLY A 48 -12.99 -10.59 11.58
C GLY A 48 -12.76 -11.00 13.03
N GLN A 49 -13.55 -11.97 13.54
CA GLN A 49 -13.48 -12.39 14.95
C GLN A 49 -12.10 -12.96 15.32
N GLN A 50 -11.49 -13.74 14.43
CA GLN A 50 -10.18 -14.34 14.68
C GLN A 50 -9.08 -13.27 14.72
N GLN A 51 -9.07 -12.36 13.76
CA GLN A 51 -8.08 -11.27 13.68
C GLN A 51 -8.28 -10.27 14.83
N ALA A 52 -9.52 -9.96 15.19
CA ALA A 52 -9.84 -9.11 16.34
C ALA A 52 -9.35 -9.74 17.66
N ALA A 53 -9.51 -11.06 17.83
CA ALA A 53 -8.99 -11.78 19.01
C ALA A 53 -7.45 -11.77 19.05
N ALA A 54 -6.79 -12.02 17.92
CA ALA A 54 -5.32 -11.96 17.83
C ALA A 54 -4.77 -10.56 18.12
N ALA A 55 -5.41 -9.53 17.55
CA ALA A 55 -5.08 -8.14 17.81
C ALA A 55 -5.34 -7.75 19.28
N ALA A 56 -6.44 -8.22 19.87
CA ALA A 56 -6.73 -7.95 21.28
C ALA A 56 -5.68 -8.54 22.23
N GLN A 57 -5.17 -9.73 21.90
CA GLN A 57 -4.05 -10.32 22.63
C GLN A 57 -2.76 -9.50 22.47
N LEU A 58 -2.48 -9.01 21.26
CA LEU A 58 -1.28 -8.22 20.97
C LEU A 58 -1.29 -6.85 21.67
N TYR A 59 -2.45 -6.19 21.70
CA TYR A 59 -2.59 -4.83 22.22
C TYR A 59 -3.16 -4.74 23.64
N GLY A 60 -3.50 -5.88 24.25
CA GLY A 60 -3.99 -5.94 25.63
C GLY A 60 -5.37 -5.32 25.86
N GLN A 61 -6.16 -5.10 24.81
CA GLN A 61 -7.49 -4.50 24.88
C GLN A 61 -8.42 -5.05 23.79
N PRO A 62 -9.74 -5.10 24.01
CA PRO A 62 -10.68 -5.54 22.98
C PRO A 62 -10.62 -4.69 21.71
N ILE A 63 -10.66 -5.33 20.54
CA ILE A 63 -10.76 -4.64 19.25
C ILE A 63 -12.23 -4.49 18.87
N GLN A 64 -12.63 -3.27 18.56
CA GLN A 64 -14.00 -2.97 18.16
C GLN A 64 -14.27 -3.45 16.72
N PRO A 65 -15.49 -3.91 16.42
CA PRO A 65 -15.88 -4.23 15.05
C PRO A 65 -15.92 -2.96 14.19
N ALA A 66 -15.55 -3.07 12.92
CA ALA A 66 -15.54 -1.95 11.97
C ALA A 66 -16.95 -1.66 11.44
N THR A 67 -17.86 -1.28 12.35
CA THR A 67 -19.22 -0.79 12.04
C THR A 67 -19.20 0.72 11.82
N TYR A 68 -20.21 1.28 11.15
CA TYR A 68 -20.32 2.73 10.99
C TYR A 68 -20.32 3.46 12.33
N GLN A 69 -21.05 2.95 13.31
CA GLN A 69 -21.12 3.57 14.63
C GLN A 69 -19.74 3.69 15.29
N ASN A 70 -18.95 2.61 15.28
CA ASN A 70 -17.63 2.61 15.87
C ASN A 70 -16.64 3.45 15.06
N VAL A 71 -16.65 3.34 13.73
CA VAL A 71 -15.81 4.16 12.85
C VAL A 71 -16.12 5.65 13.03
N SER A 72 -17.39 6.03 13.15
CA SER A 72 -17.78 7.43 13.38
C SER A 72 -17.34 7.95 14.75
N ALA A 73 -17.37 7.11 15.80
CA ALA A 73 -16.89 7.48 17.12
C ALA A 73 -15.37 7.66 17.13
N GLU A 74 -14.64 6.68 16.60
CA GLU A 74 -13.18 6.70 16.50
C GLU A 74 -12.67 7.82 15.60
N TYR A 75 -13.39 8.14 14.51
CA TYR A 75 -13.11 9.31 13.68
C TYR A 75 -13.20 10.63 14.46
N ALA A 76 -14.21 10.79 15.32
CA ALA A 76 -14.38 12.01 16.10
C ALA A 76 -13.20 12.21 17.08
N GLU A 77 -12.80 11.14 17.77
CA GLU A 77 -11.62 11.16 18.65
C GLU A 77 -10.32 11.37 17.86
N TRP A 78 -10.18 10.71 16.71
CA TRP A 78 -9.02 10.88 15.82
C TRP A 78 -8.85 12.31 15.35
N MET A 79 -9.94 12.96 14.93
CA MET A 79 -9.90 14.37 14.55
C MET A 79 -9.58 15.28 15.73
N ALA A 80 -10.04 14.96 16.94
CA ALA A 80 -9.72 15.71 18.15
C ALA A 80 -8.21 15.64 18.47
N ASP A 81 -7.63 14.44 18.46
CA ASP A 81 -6.18 14.24 18.62
C ASP A 81 -5.41 14.96 17.53
N LEU A 82 -5.80 14.75 16.27
CA LEU A 82 -5.13 15.28 15.09
C LEU A 82 -5.11 16.82 15.11
N THR A 83 -6.11 17.47 15.71
CA THR A 83 -6.20 18.94 15.82
C THR A 83 -5.83 19.49 17.20
N SER A 84 -5.30 18.67 18.09
CA SER A 84 -4.84 19.10 19.41
C SER A 84 -3.61 20.00 19.31
N GLU A 85 -2.63 19.61 18.49
CA GLU A 85 -1.33 20.25 18.34
C GLU A 85 -1.02 20.55 16.87
N GLU A 86 -0.20 21.58 16.65
CA GLU A 86 0.31 21.94 15.33
C GLU A 86 1.35 20.91 14.87
N GLY A 87 1.35 20.59 13.58
CA GLY A 87 2.36 19.71 12.99
C GLY A 87 1.98 18.23 12.94
N ASN A 88 0.84 17.85 13.52
CA ASN A 88 0.37 16.47 13.51
C ASN A 88 0.20 15.93 12.07
N ILE A 89 0.53 14.65 11.88
CA ILE A 89 0.37 13.93 10.61
C ILE A 89 -0.80 12.96 10.73
N ALA A 90 -1.73 13.04 9.78
CA ALA A 90 -2.80 12.06 9.67
C ALA A 90 -2.33 10.84 8.87
N VAL A 91 -2.57 9.64 9.38
CA VAL A 91 -2.42 8.39 8.61
C VAL A 91 -3.72 7.60 8.69
N PHE A 92 -4.24 7.21 7.54
CA PHE A 92 -5.45 6.41 7.40
C PHE A 92 -5.18 5.23 6.48
N TYR A 93 -5.57 4.03 6.93
CA TYR A 93 -5.53 2.81 6.14
C TYR A 93 -6.92 2.17 6.16
N PHE A 94 -7.43 1.79 5.00
CA PHE A 94 -8.65 1.01 4.86
C PHE A 94 -8.38 -0.18 3.95
N ALA A 95 -8.86 -1.35 4.36
CA ALA A 95 -8.97 -2.51 3.49
C ALA A 95 -10.36 -3.11 3.61
N GLY A 96 -10.95 -3.46 2.47
CA GLY A 96 -12.28 -4.03 2.43
C GLY A 96 -13.00 -3.72 1.13
N HIS A 97 -14.32 -3.77 1.19
CA HIS A 97 -15.14 -3.47 0.02
C HIS A 97 -15.31 -1.97 -0.17
N GLY A 98 -15.43 -1.58 -1.43
CA GLY A 98 -15.68 -0.21 -1.83
C GLY A 98 -16.16 -0.17 -3.26
N PHE A 99 -16.70 0.97 -3.64
CA PHE A 99 -17.00 1.29 -5.03
C PHE A 99 -16.74 2.77 -5.26
N GLY A 100 -16.43 3.13 -6.49
CA GLY A 100 -15.98 4.47 -6.81
C GLY A 100 -15.99 4.79 -8.28
N ASN A 101 -15.63 6.04 -8.57
CA ASN A 101 -15.27 6.51 -9.89
C ASN A 101 -14.02 7.40 -9.79
N GLU A 102 -13.76 8.22 -10.81
CA GLU A 102 -12.61 9.14 -10.80
C GLU A 102 -12.69 10.19 -9.68
N GLU A 103 -13.90 10.63 -9.33
CA GLU A 103 -14.13 11.73 -8.38
C GLU A 103 -14.48 11.25 -6.97
N MET A 104 -15.24 10.16 -6.84
CA MET A 104 -15.88 9.75 -5.61
C MET A 104 -15.53 8.32 -5.23
N GLN A 105 -15.41 8.05 -3.93
CA GLN A 105 -15.18 6.72 -3.37
C GLN A 105 -16.08 6.50 -2.14
N CYS A 106 -16.77 5.36 -2.12
CA CYS A 106 -17.54 4.87 -0.99
C CYS A 106 -16.84 3.64 -0.40
N LEU A 107 -16.69 3.60 0.93
CA LEU A 107 -16.05 2.50 1.66
C LEU A 107 -17.09 1.78 2.52
N LEU A 108 -17.16 0.45 2.38
CA LEU A 108 -18.19 -0.38 2.99
C LEU A 108 -17.70 -0.98 4.30
N LEU A 109 -18.50 -0.83 5.35
CA LEU A 109 -18.20 -1.30 6.69
C LEU A 109 -18.92 -2.62 6.99
N GLU A 110 -18.66 -3.22 8.15
CA GLU A 110 -19.21 -4.53 8.52
C GLU A 110 -20.75 -4.58 8.54
N ASP A 111 -21.35 -3.45 8.84
CA ASP A 111 -22.80 -3.25 8.92
C ASP A 111 -23.43 -2.80 7.60
N TYR A 112 -22.65 -2.78 6.52
CA TYR A 112 -23.14 -2.49 5.18
C TYR A 112 -24.34 -3.38 4.80
N ASN A 113 -25.35 -2.76 4.18
CA ASN A 113 -26.54 -3.43 3.65
C ASN A 113 -27.35 -4.22 4.71
N ARG A 114 -27.16 -3.92 6.01
CA ARG A 114 -28.06 -4.42 7.08
C ARG A 114 -29.41 -3.69 7.07
N ASN A 115 -29.47 -2.47 6.54
CA ASN A 115 -30.70 -1.69 6.41
C ASN A 115 -31.36 -1.87 5.04
N LYS A 116 -32.50 -2.58 4.99
CA LYS A 116 -33.22 -2.86 3.74
C LYS A 116 -33.78 -1.62 3.03
N PHE A 117 -33.91 -0.50 3.74
CA PHE A 117 -34.47 0.74 3.22
C PHE A 117 -33.40 1.77 2.84
N ASN A 118 -32.16 1.56 3.29
CA ASN A 118 -31.02 2.38 2.91
C ASN A 118 -29.81 1.47 2.65
N ALA A 119 -29.60 1.15 1.37
CA ALA A 119 -28.55 0.22 0.94
C ALA A 119 -27.12 0.71 1.26
N LEU A 120 -26.93 2.02 1.50
CA LEU A 120 -25.64 2.61 1.86
C LEU A 120 -25.48 2.83 3.37
N ASP A 121 -26.45 2.43 4.18
CA ASP A 121 -26.24 2.34 5.63
C ASP A 121 -25.15 1.31 5.92
N GLY A 122 -24.23 1.63 6.83
CA GLY A 122 -22.99 0.88 7.02
C GLY A 122 -21.91 1.17 5.96
N SER A 123 -21.92 2.35 5.36
CA SER A 123 -20.83 2.84 4.50
C SER A 123 -20.54 4.31 4.76
N PHE A 124 -19.35 4.78 4.39
CA PHE A 124 -19.01 6.19 4.51
C PHE A 124 -18.35 6.75 3.23
N ASN A 125 -18.52 8.05 3.07
CA ASN A 125 -17.97 8.82 1.96
C ASN A 125 -16.49 9.13 2.23
N TYR A 126 -15.60 8.48 1.49
CA TYR A 126 -14.15 8.67 1.66
C TYR A 126 -13.72 10.10 1.29
N ASN A 127 -14.35 10.73 0.31
CA ASN A 127 -14.04 12.12 -0.03
C ASN A 127 -14.39 13.06 1.13
N ASN A 128 -15.49 12.81 1.85
CA ASN A 128 -15.82 13.58 3.06
C ASN A 128 -14.74 13.44 4.14
N LEU A 129 -14.17 12.24 4.34
CA LEU A 129 -13.02 12.04 5.21
C LEU A 129 -11.81 12.88 4.77
N VAL A 130 -11.41 12.78 3.50
CA VAL A 130 -10.26 13.55 2.96
C VAL A 130 -10.50 15.06 3.09
N HIS A 131 -11.69 15.55 2.75
CA HIS A 131 -12.02 16.96 2.90
C HIS A 131 -11.97 17.43 4.36
N SER A 132 -12.41 16.59 5.29
CA SER A 132 -12.37 16.91 6.72
C SER A 132 -10.95 17.13 7.22
N VAL A 133 -10.01 16.30 6.78
CA VAL A 133 -8.59 16.46 7.10
C VAL A 133 -7.98 17.66 6.37
N ARG A 134 -8.36 17.91 5.11
CA ARG A 134 -7.85 19.06 4.33
C ARG A 134 -8.14 20.41 4.97
N VAL A 135 -9.26 20.55 5.68
CA VAL A 135 -9.65 21.80 6.34
C VAL A 135 -9.14 21.91 7.79
N ALA A 136 -8.51 20.87 8.32
CA ALA A 136 -7.99 20.83 9.68
C ALA A 136 -6.64 21.57 9.77
N LYS A 137 -6.68 22.87 10.11
CA LYS A 137 -5.54 23.79 9.99
C LYS A 137 -4.27 23.41 10.77
N LYS A 138 -4.39 22.63 11.85
CA LYS A 138 -3.24 22.20 12.65
C LYS A 138 -2.49 20.99 12.09
N VAL A 139 -3.08 20.34 11.09
CA VAL A 139 -2.50 19.15 10.45
C VAL A 139 -1.45 19.59 9.46
N SER A 140 -0.25 19.03 9.57
CA SER A 140 0.84 19.30 8.62
C SER A 140 0.52 18.70 7.25
N HIS A 141 0.19 17.41 7.25
CA HIS A 141 -0.13 16.64 6.05
C HIS A 141 -0.81 15.32 6.41
N ALA A 142 -1.28 14.61 5.39
CA ALA A 142 -2.00 13.36 5.57
C ALA A 142 -1.58 12.28 4.56
N TRP A 143 -1.70 11.03 4.97
CA TRP A 143 -1.48 9.83 4.18
C TRP A 143 -2.70 8.94 4.23
N PHE A 144 -3.27 8.62 3.05
CA PHE A 144 -4.41 7.73 2.92
C PHE A 144 -4.03 6.53 2.04
N PHE A 145 -4.21 5.33 2.57
CA PHE A 145 -3.99 4.07 1.86
C PHE A 145 -5.34 3.36 1.76
N VAL A 146 -5.82 3.16 0.53
CA VAL A 146 -7.15 2.59 0.29
C VAL A 146 -7.02 1.33 -0.52
N ASP A 147 -7.25 0.21 0.15
CA ASP A 147 -7.25 -1.13 -0.40
C ASP A 147 -8.70 -1.61 -0.61
N ALA A 148 -9.34 -1.04 -1.64
CA ALA A 148 -10.72 -1.34 -1.97
C ALA A 148 -10.96 -1.19 -3.47
N CYS A 149 -11.96 -1.91 -3.99
CA CYS A 149 -12.39 -1.76 -5.38
C CYS A 149 -12.87 -0.31 -5.66
N ARG A 150 -12.76 0.10 -6.92
CA ARG A 150 -13.25 1.39 -7.41
C ARG A 150 -14.16 1.22 -8.62
N GLU A 151 -14.91 0.12 -8.65
CA GLU A 151 -15.89 -0.19 -9.67
C GLU A 151 -17.30 0.22 -9.20
N ALA A 152 -17.80 1.37 -9.66
CA ALA A 152 -19.20 1.74 -9.48
C ALA A 152 -20.07 1.22 -10.63
N THR A 153 -21.25 0.67 -10.32
CA THR A 153 -22.23 0.33 -11.35
C THR A 153 -23.00 1.58 -11.81
N ILE A 154 -23.65 1.52 -12.98
CA ILE A 154 -24.55 2.59 -13.46
C ILE A 154 -25.61 2.95 -12.41
N VAL A 155 -26.10 1.95 -11.66
CA VAL A 155 -27.10 2.17 -10.61
C VAL A 155 -26.50 2.95 -9.45
N ASP A 156 -25.25 2.67 -9.06
CA ASP A 156 -24.57 3.39 -7.97
C ASP A 156 -24.30 4.84 -8.37
N LEU A 157 -23.84 5.06 -9.60
CA LEU A 157 -23.67 6.40 -10.17
C LEU A 157 -24.99 7.19 -10.22
N ALA A 158 -26.08 6.53 -10.64
CA ALA A 158 -27.39 7.16 -10.77
C ALA A 158 -28.02 7.54 -9.43
N ARG A 159 -27.66 6.86 -8.32
CA ARG A 159 -28.12 7.22 -6.97
C ARG A 159 -27.53 8.53 -6.48
N GLY A 160 -26.31 8.87 -6.90
CA GLY A 160 -25.60 10.09 -6.47
C GLY A 160 -25.26 10.15 -4.97
N ASP A 161 -25.51 9.07 -4.23
CA ASP A 161 -25.17 8.91 -2.81
C ASP A 161 -23.91 8.02 -2.70
N TRP A 162 -22.96 8.47 -1.90
CA TRP A 162 -21.61 7.89 -1.77
C TRP A 162 -21.31 7.43 -0.35
N GLY A 163 -22.38 7.17 0.42
CA GLY A 163 -22.30 6.76 1.81
C GLY A 163 -22.38 7.96 2.75
N ARG A 164 -22.44 7.66 4.05
CA ARG A 164 -22.65 8.66 5.09
C ARG A 164 -21.41 9.55 5.27
N GLU A 165 -21.64 10.81 5.58
CA GLU A 165 -20.57 11.74 5.93
C GLU A 165 -20.12 11.52 7.37
N LEU A 166 -18.80 11.40 7.59
CA LEU A 166 -18.21 11.36 8.92
C LEU A 166 -18.20 12.75 9.56
N ASN A 167 -18.21 13.81 8.76
CA ASN A 167 -18.35 15.19 9.20
C ASN A 167 -19.27 16.00 8.28
N GLY A 168 -20.50 16.22 8.73
CA GLY A 168 -21.52 16.99 7.99
C GLY A 168 -21.30 18.51 7.98
N ASN A 169 -20.29 19.03 8.69
CA ASN A 169 -20.00 20.47 8.73
C ASN A 169 -18.92 20.89 7.72
N VAL A 170 -18.36 19.94 6.97
CA VAL A 170 -17.26 20.22 6.03
C VAL A 170 -17.81 20.67 4.70
N THR A 171 -17.50 21.92 4.34
CA THR A 171 -17.76 22.42 3.00
C THR A 171 -16.77 21.82 2.01
N ARG A 172 -17.19 21.60 0.76
CA ARG A 172 -16.31 21.15 -0.34
C ARG A 172 -15.23 22.18 -0.75
N LEU A 173 -15.08 23.28 -0.01
CA LEU A 173 -14.10 24.31 -0.30
C LEU A 173 -12.68 23.75 -0.11
N ALA A 174 -11.74 24.29 -0.89
CA ALA A 174 -10.35 23.86 -0.90
C ALA A 174 -9.71 24.11 0.48
N GLY A 175 -9.55 23.04 1.25
CA GLY A 175 -8.58 23.01 2.34
C GLY A 175 -7.15 22.99 1.78
N GLY A 176 -6.20 23.54 2.53
CA GLY A 176 -4.83 23.76 2.08
C GLY A 176 -3.83 22.64 2.40
N ILE A 177 -4.26 21.60 3.11
CA ILE A 177 -3.35 20.56 3.61
C ILE A 177 -3.02 19.52 2.53
N SER A 178 -1.73 19.24 2.41
CA SER A 178 -1.15 18.20 1.56
C SER A 178 -1.65 16.82 1.97
N CYS A 179 -2.41 16.14 1.10
CA CYS A 179 -2.95 14.80 1.35
C CYS A 179 -2.44 13.82 0.29
N ALA A 180 -1.45 13.01 0.66
CA ALA A 180 -0.95 11.92 -0.13
C ALA A 180 -1.95 10.76 -0.09
N GLN A 181 -2.30 10.21 -1.24
CA GLN A 181 -3.25 9.10 -1.34
C GLN A 181 -2.70 8.02 -2.25
N VAL A 182 -2.84 6.75 -1.86
CA VAL A 182 -2.47 5.59 -2.66
C VAL A 182 -3.65 4.61 -2.66
N PHE A 183 -4.11 4.25 -3.86
CA PHE A 183 -5.21 3.31 -4.06
C PHE A 183 -4.70 2.01 -4.67
N SER A 184 -5.20 0.87 -4.18
CA SER A 184 -4.85 -0.45 -4.72
C SER A 184 -5.28 -0.67 -6.16
N ALA A 185 -6.29 0.07 -6.63
CA ALA A 185 -6.86 -0.02 -7.96
C ALA A 185 -7.15 1.36 -8.57
N ALA A 186 -7.16 1.45 -9.90
CA ALA A 186 -7.60 2.65 -10.60
C ALA A 186 -9.13 2.74 -10.62
N ALA A 187 -9.68 3.90 -11.00
CA ALA A 187 -11.11 4.03 -11.22
C ALA A 187 -11.59 2.99 -12.25
N GLY A 188 -12.64 2.25 -11.90
CA GLY A 188 -13.18 1.16 -12.72
C GLY A 188 -12.47 -0.19 -12.58
N GLU A 189 -11.57 -0.36 -11.60
CA GLU A 189 -10.88 -1.64 -11.36
C GLU A 189 -11.12 -2.21 -9.95
N GLY A 190 -11.05 -3.53 -9.84
CA GLY A 190 -11.15 -4.28 -8.60
C GLY A 190 -9.81 -4.39 -7.86
N ALA A 191 -9.87 -4.41 -6.52
CA ALA A 191 -8.73 -4.78 -5.69
C ALA A 191 -8.61 -6.32 -5.64
N LEU A 192 -7.37 -6.82 -5.59
CA LEU A 192 -7.08 -8.26 -5.65
C LEU A 192 -6.46 -8.79 -4.35
N GLY A 193 -6.74 -10.07 -4.06
CA GLY A 193 -6.12 -10.82 -2.97
C GLY A 193 -6.44 -12.30 -3.06
N GLU A 194 -5.75 -13.08 -2.22
CA GLU A 194 -5.97 -14.52 -2.08
C GLU A 194 -6.80 -14.80 -0.82
N GLU A 195 -7.64 -15.83 -0.88
CA GLU A 195 -8.46 -16.24 0.27
C GLU A 195 -7.58 -16.60 1.48
N GLY A 196 -7.93 -16.07 2.66
CA GLY A 196 -7.19 -16.30 3.91
C GLY A 196 -5.82 -15.61 4.02
N GLN A 197 -5.31 -14.99 2.96
CA GLN A 197 -4.02 -14.27 2.97
C GLN A 197 -4.21 -12.77 3.03
N THR A 198 -3.18 -12.02 3.42
CA THR A 198 -3.17 -10.56 3.24
C THR A 198 -3.31 -10.19 1.75
N SER A 199 -4.03 -9.10 1.45
CA SER A 199 -4.22 -8.66 0.05
C SER A 199 -2.87 -8.41 -0.65
N PHE A 200 -2.88 -8.40 -1.99
CA PHE A 200 -1.66 -8.08 -2.73
C PHE A 200 -1.19 -6.65 -2.46
N PHE A 201 -2.13 -5.71 -2.30
CA PHE A 201 -1.79 -4.32 -2.01
C PHE A 201 -1.16 -4.15 -0.63
N SER A 202 -1.74 -4.72 0.44
CA SER A 202 -1.14 -4.53 1.77
C SER A 202 0.23 -5.19 1.85
N ARG A 203 0.43 -6.37 1.23
CA ARG A 203 1.76 -6.98 1.12
C ARG A 203 2.75 -6.07 0.38
N ALA A 204 2.35 -5.54 -0.78
CA ALA A 204 3.18 -4.63 -1.57
C ALA A 204 3.54 -3.35 -0.81
N LEU A 205 2.58 -2.79 -0.07
CA LEU A 205 2.76 -1.61 0.78
C LEU A 205 3.73 -1.90 1.93
N ILE A 206 3.57 -3.00 2.65
CA ILE A 206 4.48 -3.38 3.74
C ILE A 206 5.89 -3.61 3.19
N GLU A 207 6.04 -4.33 2.07
CA GLU A 207 7.35 -4.53 1.45
C GLU A 207 8.02 -3.22 1.04
N ALA A 208 7.24 -2.27 0.52
CA ALA A 208 7.74 -0.94 0.18
C ALA A 208 8.18 -0.17 1.43
N LEU A 209 7.34 -0.15 2.46
CA LEU A 209 7.65 0.50 3.74
C LEU A 209 8.85 -0.15 4.45
N ASP A 210 9.08 -1.44 4.27
CA ASP A 210 10.21 -2.15 4.90
C ASP A 210 11.51 -2.09 4.11
N ASN A 211 11.44 -1.97 2.79
CA ASN A 211 12.60 -2.15 1.94
C ASN A 211 12.71 -1.00 0.94
N ASN A 212 11.91 -1.04 -0.11
CA ASN A 212 12.25 -0.34 -1.32
C ASN A 212 11.45 0.95 -1.54
N GLY A 213 10.66 1.41 -0.58
CA GLY A 213 9.88 2.66 -0.66
C GLY A 213 10.64 3.93 -0.27
N TYR A 214 11.95 3.85 -0.07
CA TYR A 214 12.78 4.95 0.42
C TYR A 214 13.44 5.74 -0.71
N THR A 215 13.67 7.01 -0.42
CA THR A 215 14.52 7.95 -1.17
C THR A 215 15.47 8.66 -0.20
N THR A 216 16.44 9.40 -0.71
CA THR A 216 17.36 10.18 0.12
C THR A 216 16.71 11.50 0.55
N GLY A 217 16.65 11.74 1.86
CA GLY A 217 16.22 13.00 2.46
C GLY A 217 17.33 14.07 2.42
N HIS A 218 16.99 15.30 2.81
CA HIS A 218 17.92 16.44 2.74
C HIS A 218 19.19 16.28 3.59
N ASN A 219 19.12 15.53 4.69
CA ASN A 219 20.23 15.33 5.62
C ASN A 219 21.01 14.02 5.37
N GLY A 220 20.71 13.31 4.28
CA GLY A 220 21.28 11.99 3.98
C GLY A 220 20.55 10.81 4.63
N ASP A 221 19.55 11.08 5.49
CA ASP A 221 18.64 10.06 6.01
C ASP A 221 17.81 9.42 4.90
N TRP A 222 17.35 8.19 5.12
CA TRP A 222 16.44 7.52 4.20
C TRP A 222 15.00 7.86 4.58
N VAL A 223 14.23 8.40 3.64
CA VAL A 223 12.87 8.85 3.89
C VAL A 223 11.87 8.19 2.96
N VAL A 224 10.68 7.90 3.47
CA VAL A 224 9.52 7.48 2.68
C VAL A 224 8.73 8.72 2.30
N GLN A 225 8.73 9.02 0.99
CA GLN A 225 7.91 10.06 0.37
C GLN A 225 6.95 9.43 -0.64
N ILE A 226 5.90 10.17 -1.02
CA ILE A 226 4.79 9.58 -1.80
C ILE A 226 5.26 9.00 -3.13
N HIS A 227 6.18 9.69 -3.81
CA HIS A 227 6.70 9.21 -5.10
C HIS A 227 7.52 7.93 -4.95
N SER A 228 8.43 7.84 -3.98
CA SER A 228 9.27 6.65 -3.79
C SER A 228 8.43 5.47 -3.33
N LEU A 229 7.45 5.73 -2.45
CA LEU A 229 6.53 4.72 -1.96
C LEU A 229 5.66 4.15 -3.08
N GLN A 230 5.04 5.01 -3.90
CA GLN A 230 4.14 4.54 -4.96
C GLN A 230 4.87 3.72 -6.02
N HIS A 231 6.04 4.17 -6.48
CA HIS A 231 6.83 3.39 -7.42
C HIS A 231 7.17 2.00 -6.86
N ALA A 232 7.58 1.93 -5.58
CA ALA A 232 7.84 0.66 -4.92
C ALA A 232 6.60 -0.22 -4.82
N VAL A 233 5.45 0.34 -4.42
CA VAL A 233 4.17 -0.38 -4.33
C VAL A 233 3.74 -0.94 -5.68
N VAL A 234 3.83 -0.16 -6.76
CA VAL A 234 3.49 -0.62 -8.13
C VAL A 234 4.32 -1.85 -8.51
N VAL A 235 5.63 -1.78 -8.31
CA VAL A 235 6.54 -2.88 -8.69
C VAL A 235 6.33 -4.09 -7.80
N ASN A 236 6.19 -3.89 -6.48
CA ASN A 236 5.95 -4.98 -5.53
C ASN A 236 4.61 -5.66 -5.82
N MET A 237 3.56 -4.89 -6.09
CA MET A 237 2.24 -5.43 -6.43
C MET A 237 2.30 -6.24 -7.72
N LYS A 238 2.97 -5.73 -8.77
CA LYS A 238 3.18 -6.50 -10.00
C LYS A 238 3.91 -7.82 -9.73
N ARG A 239 5.01 -7.79 -8.96
CA ARG A 239 5.82 -8.97 -8.62
C ARG A 239 4.99 -10.01 -7.86
N ILE A 240 4.25 -9.58 -6.84
CA ILE A 240 3.44 -10.47 -5.98
C ILE A 240 2.29 -11.09 -6.79
N CYS A 241 1.59 -10.30 -7.60
CA CYS A 241 0.51 -10.80 -8.46
C CYS A 241 1.03 -11.84 -9.48
N LEU A 242 2.15 -11.55 -10.16
CA LEU A 242 2.76 -12.49 -11.11
C LEU A 242 3.19 -13.80 -10.42
N ALA A 243 3.78 -13.71 -9.22
CA ALA A 243 4.16 -14.88 -8.43
C ALA A 243 2.94 -15.72 -7.99
N ALA A 244 1.78 -15.09 -7.82
CA ALA A 244 0.50 -15.76 -7.57
C ALA A 244 -0.19 -16.27 -8.85
N GLY A 245 0.44 -16.13 -10.02
CA GLY A 245 -0.10 -16.59 -11.31
C GLY A 245 -1.15 -15.67 -11.92
N ILE A 246 -1.30 -14.43 -11.43
CA ILE A 246 -2.19 -13.44 -12.03
C ILE A 246 -1.57 -12.90 -13.32
N PRO A 247 -2.26 -12.96 -14.48
CA PRO A 247 -1.75 -12.41 -15.73
C PRO A 247 -1.49 -10.91 -15.63
N GLU A 248 -0.44 -10.41 -16.28
CA GLU A 248 -0.07 -8.99 -16.22
C GLU A 248 -1.23 -8.05 -16.63
N ALA A 249 -2.03 -8.46 -17.62
CA ALA A 249 -3.18 -7.68 -18.10
C ALA A 249 -4.34 -7.57 -17.09
N GLU A 250 -4.35 -8.43 -16.06
CA GLU A 250 -5.37 -8.46 -15.00
C GLU A 250 -4.91 -7.78 -13.70
N ILE A 251 -3.65 -7.31 -13.64
CA ILE A 251 -3.11 -6.63 -12.46
C ILE A 251 -3.69 -5.20 -12.39
N PRO A 252 -4.36 -4.82 -11.28
CA PRO A 252 -4.89 -3.47 -11.11
C PRO A 252 -3.80 -2.42 -11.11
N ARG A 253 -4.12 -1.25 -11.66
CA ARG A 253 -3.23 -0.09 -11.65
C ARG A 253 -3.31 0.62 -10.31
N VAL A 254 -2.23 0.58 -9.54
CA VAL A 254 -2.09 1.41 -8.34
C VAL A 254 -2.08 2.89 -8.75
N THR A 255 -2.96 3.69 -8.16
CA THR A 255 -3.07 5.13 -8.46
C THR A 255 -2.72 5.98 -7.24
N GLN A 256 -2.35 7.24 -7.48
CA GLN A 256 -1.98 8.15 -6.40
C GLN A 256 -2.49 9.58 -6.61
N SER A 257 -2.52 10.32 -5.50
CA SER A 257 -2.63 11.78 -5.47
C SER A 257 -1.38 12.33 -4.79
N ASN A 258 -0.55 13.07 -5.55
CA ASN A 258 0.69 13.67 -5.06
C ASN A 258 0.48 15.15 -4.72
N PRO A 259 0.36 15.50 -3.45
CA PRO A 259 0.38 16.88 -3.04
C PRO A 259 1.82 17.44 -3.03
N ASP A 260 1.95 18.75 -3.18
CA ASP A 260 3.16 19.53 -2.94
C ASP A 260 2.96 20.33 -1.64
N PRO A 261 3.91 20.34 -0.67
CA PRO A 261 5.17 19.58 -0.64
C PRO A 261 4.98 18.09 -0.44
N PHE A 262 5.97 17.30 -0.86
CA PHE A 262 6.00 15.85 -0.69
C PHE A 262 6.19 15.50 0.79
N PRO A 263 5.13 15.00 1.46
CA PRO A 263 5.23 14.71 2.88
C PRO A 263 6.21 13.55 3.14
N VAL A 264 6.84 13.55 4.32
CA VAL A 264 7.64 12.43 4.81
C VAL A 264 6.77 11.61 5.76
N LEU A 265 6.56 10.33 5.43
CA LEU A 265 5.84 9.41 6.33
C LEU A 265 6.76 8.84 7.40
N HIS A 266 7.92 8.35 6.95
CA HIS A 266 8.80 7.52 7.74
C HIS A 266 10.27 7.80 7.39
N GLN A 267 11.16 7.63 8.36
CA GLN A 267 12.59 7.90 8.26
C GLN A 267 13.41 6.73 8.82
N ARG A 268 14.59 6.50 8.26
CA ARG A 268 15.69 5.69 8.83
C ARG A 268 16.97 6.50 8.81
N SER A 269 17.87 6.21 9.74
CA SER A 269 19.20 6.85 9.75
C SER A 269 19.97 6.47 8.49
N ALA A 270 20.93 7.32 8.12
CA ALA A 270 21.83 7.05 6.98
C ALA A 270 22.54 5.68 7.04
N ASP A 271 22.83 5.19 8.25
CA ASP A 271 23.54 3.92 8.50
C ASP A 271 22.61 2.67 8.45
N ASP A 272 21.29 2.86 8.53
CA ASP A 272 20.30 1.78 8.40
C ASP A 272 19.79 1.71 6.96
N PHE A 273 20.63 1.15 6.10
CA PHE A 273 20.38 1.14 4.66
C PHE A 273 19.09 0.36 4.31
N PRO A 274 18.13 0.98 3.61
CA PRO A 274 17.04 0.25 2.98
C PRO A 274 17.61 -0.70 1.93
N LYS A 275 16.87 -1.76 1.62
CA LYS A 275 17.22 -2.64 0.50
C LYS A 275 16.30 -2.33 -0.68
N PHE A 276 16.87 -2.09 -1.83
CA PHE A 276 16.14 -1.73 -3.05
C PHE A 276 15.90 -2.95 -3.92
N LEU A 277 14.69 -3.01 -4.50
CA LEU A 277 14.29 -4.12 -5.34
C LEU A 277 14.99 -4.04 -6.69
N VAL A 278 15.66 -5.12 -7.07
CA VAL A 278 16.31 -5.28 -8.37
C VAL A 278 15.63 -6.40 -9.14
N LYS A 279 15.31 -6.13 -10.41
CA LYS A 279 14.88 -7.11 -11.40
C LYS A 279 16.01 -7.33 -12.39
N VAL A 280 16.50 -8.56 -12.50
CA VAL A 280 17.52 -8.94 -13.50
C VAL A 280 16.86 -9.83 -14.56
N THR A 281 17.07 -9.50 -15.83
CA THR A 281 16.58 -10.29 -16.97
C THR A 281 17.61 -10.29 -18.10
N CYS A 282 17.72 -11.41 -18.79
CA CYS A 282 18.41 -11.50 -20.07
C CYS A 282 17.58 -10.83 -21.18
N VAL A 283 18.25 -10.48 -22.27
CA VAL A 283 17.63 -10.01 -23.51
C VAL A 283 18.17 -10.87 -24.67
N PRO A 284 17.32 -11.69 -25.33
CA PRO A 284 15.88 -11.84 -25.08
C PRO A 284 15.55 -12.50 -23.74
N ALA A 285 14.37 -12.22 -23.17
CA ALA A 285 13.95 -12.74 -21.87
C ALA A 285 13.85 -14.28 -21.82
N SER A 286 13.69 -14.93 -22.98
CA SER A 286 13.74 -16.39 -23.11
C SER A 286 15.05 -16.99 -22.61
N ASP A 287 16.13 -16.22 -22.58
CA ASP A 287 17.46 -16.70 -22.17
C ASP A 287 17.61 -16.77 -20.64
N ASN A 288 16.63 -16.32 -19.86
CA ASN A 288 16.63 -16.44 -18.40
C ASN A 288 16.75 -17.91 -17.92
N ASN A 289 16.22 -18.85 -18.70
CA ASN A 289 16.23 -20.28 -18.39
C ASN A 289 17.50 -21.02 -18.84
N ARG A 290 18.44 -20.31 -19.48
CA ARG A 290 19.69 -20.86 -19.96
C ARG A 290 20.85 -20.60 -19.01
N TYR A 291 20.88 -19.41 -18.42
CA TYR A 291 22.05 -18.92 -17.68
C TYR A 291 21.83 -18.92 -16.17
N VAL A 292 22.90 -19.17 -15.42
CA VAL A 292 22.93 -18.85 -13.99
C VAL A 292 23.08 -17.33 -13.89
N LEU A 293 22.14 -16.67 -13.22
CA LEU A 293 22.23 -15.23 -12.97
C LEU A 293 23.00 -15.01 -11.67
N ALA A 294 24.03 -14.17 -11.70
CA ALA A 294 24.86 -13.83 -10.54
C ALA A 294 24.91 -12.33 -10.33
N CYS A 295 25.01 -11.93 -9.07
CA CYS A 295 25.20 -10.56 -8.63
C CYS A 295 26.32 -10.51 -7.61
N THR A 296 27.35 -9.71 -7.90
CA THR A 296 28.53 -9.53 -7.07
C THR A 296 28.60 -8.09 -6.57
N CYS A 297 28.70 -7.90 -5.26
CA CYS A 297 28.98 -6.59 -4.69
C CYS A 297 30.45 -6.21 -4.94
N VAL A 298 30.71 -5.07 -5.61
CA VAL A 298 32.08 -4.69 -6.02
C VAL A 298 32.99 -4.39 -4.82
N SER A 299 32.43 -3.98 -3.68
CA SER A 299 33.22 -3.62 -2.51
C SER A 299 33.52 -4.78 -1.56
N SER A 300 32.71 -5.84 -1.58
CA SER A 300 32.82 -6.97 -0.64
C SER A 300 33.04 -8.32 -1.29
N ASP A 301 32.97 -8.40 -2.62
CA ASP A 301 33.01 -9.63 -3.42
C ASP A 301 31.99 -10.69 -2.97
N VAL A 302 30.95 -10.29 -2.24
CA VAL A 302 29.84 -11.18 -1.87
C VAL A 302 29.00 -11.45 -3.12
N VAL A 303 28.86 -12.73 -3.46
CA VAL A 303 28.11 -13.20 -4.62
C VAL A 303 26.78 -13.81 -4.17
N THR A 304 25.70 -13.42 -4.80
CA THR A 304 24.42 -14.13 -4.77
C THR A 304 24.11 -14.60 -6.18
N SER A 305 23.54 -15.80 -6.34
CA SER A 305 23.17 -16.33 -7.65
C SER A 305 21.82 -17.04 -7.62
N ARG A 306 21.23 -17.17 -8.80
CA ARG A 306 20.01 -17.92 -9.06
C ARG A 306 20.27 -18.90 -10.20
N GLN A 307 19.80 -20.14 -10.02
CA GLN A 307 19.77 -21.13 -11.09
C GLN A 307 18.90 -20.65 -12.27
N PRO A 308 19.08 -21.23 -13.47
CA PRO A 308 18.29 -20.86 -14.63
C PRO A 308 16.79 -21.09 -14.38
N ASP A 309 15.98 -20.10 -14.75
CA ASP A 309 14.52 -20.07 -14.56
C ASP A 309 13.90 -19.16 -15.62
N ASP A 310 12.70 -19.48 -16.13
CA ASP A 310 12.03 -18.68 -17.17
C ASP A 310 11.73 -17.23 -16.71
N ASN A 311 11.51 -17.04 -15.42
CA ASN A 311 11.13 -15.75 -14.86
C ASN A 311 12.34 -14.83 -14.67
N PRO A 312 12.15 -13.51 -14.69
CA PRO A 312 13.19 -12.57 -14.25
C PRO A 312 13.54 -12.78 -12.77
N TRP A 313 14.77 -12.44 -12.38
CA TRP A 313 15.25 -12.60 -11.02
C TRP A 313 14.99 -11.34 -10.20
N TYR A 314 14.16 -11.46 -9.17
CA TYR A 314 13.87 -10.39 -8.21
C TYR A 314 14.56 -10.62 -6.88
N PHE A 315 15.27 -9.61 -6.37
CA PHE A 315 15.86 -9.64 -5.03
C PHE A 315 16.18 -8.22 -4.55
N ASN A 316 16.43 -8.06 -3.25
CA ASN A 316 16.68 -6.77 -2.64
C ASN A 316 18.18 -6.58 -2.34
N LEU A 317 18.74 -5.43 -2.71
CA LEU A 317 20.14 -5.07 -2.49
C LEU A 317 20.26 -3.76 -1.71
N PRO A 318 21.19 -3.64 -0.74
CA PRO A 318 21.51 -2.33 -0.15
C PRO A 318 22.14 -1.40 -1.20
N PRO A 319 22.19 -0.08 -0.95
CA PRO A 319 22.83 0.86 -1.85
C PRO A 319 24.30 0.47 -2.09
N GLY A 320 24.76 0.55 -3.33
CA GLY A 320 26.12 0.12 -3.66
C GLY A 320 26.34 -0.11 -5.15
N GLN A 321 27.57 -0.45 -5.51
CA GLN A 321 27.94 -0.81 -6.88
C GLN A 321 27.99 -2.33 -7.01
N TYR A 322 27.30 -2.85 -8.02
CA TYR A 322 27.14 -4.28 -8.24
C TYR A 322 27.46 -4.64 -9.68
N ARG A 323 28.05 -5.82 -9.86
CA ARG A 323 28.23 -6.47 -11.16
C ARG A 323 27.20 -7.59 -11.29
N PHE A 324 26.38 -7.52 -12.32
CA PHE A 324 25.36 -8.49 -12.68
C PHE A 324 25.85 -9.30 -13.88
N GLU A 325 25.72 -10.62 -13.81
CA GLU A 325 26.32 -11.54 -14.77
C GLU A 325 25.33 -12.66 -15.14
N ALA A 326 25.33 -13.06 -16.40
CA ALA A 326 24.71 -14.30 -16.88
C ALA A 326 25.82 -15.28 -17.23
N LEU A 327 25.85 -16.44 -16.56
CA LEU A 327 26.93 -17.42 -16.65
C LEU A 327 26.49 -18.65 -17.44
N ASP A 328 27.33 -19.08 -18.39
CA ASP A 328 27.24 -20.36 -19.12
C ASP A 328 28.37 -21.27 -18.61
N GLY A 329 28.06 -22.09 -17.60
CA GLY A 329 29.08 -22.78 -16.81
C GLY A 329 29.96 -21.78 -16.04
N ASP A 330 31.28 -21.85 -16.25
CA ASP A 330 32.26 -20.96 -15.61
C ASP A 330 32.53 -19.67 -16.42
N GLN A 331 31.85 -19.47 -17.55
CA GLN A 331 32.08 -18.33 -18.44
C GLN A 331 30.99 -17.27 -18.28
N THR A 332 31.39 -16.01 -18.16
CA THR A 332 30.47 -14.86 -18.21
C THR A 332 30.04 -14.62 -19.65
N ALA A 333 28.78 -14.94 -19.96
CA ALA A 333 28.20 -14.73 -21.28
C ALA A 333 27.70 -13.29 -21.48
N MET A 334 27.19 -12.68 -20.40
CA MET A 334 26.70 -11.30 -20.40
C MET A 334 27.04 -10.66 -19.05
N GLN A 335 27.36 -9.37 -19.05
CA GLN A 335 27.60 -8.65 -17.80
C GLN A 335 27.16 -7.19 -17.88
N ARG A 336 26.84 -6.63 -16.72
CA ARG A 336 26.54 -5.21 -16.54
C ARG A 336 26.90 -4.78 -15.12
N THR A 337 27.55 -3.63 -15.00
CA THR A 337 27.78 -3.00 -13.69
C THR A 337 26.80 -1.86 -13.50
N GLU A 338 26.13 -1.81 -12.34
CA GLU A 338 25.14 -0.78 -12.04
C GLU A 338 25.32 -0.28 -10.60
N HIS A 339 25.03 1.01 -10.38
CA HIS A 339 24.90 1.57 -9.03
C HIS A 339 23.44 1.51 -8.59
N ILE A 340 23.19 0.82 -7.48
CA ILE A 340 21.87 0.67 -6.87
C ILE A 340 21.74 1.73 -5.78
N TYR A 341 20.77 2.64 -5.91
CA TYR A 341 20.61 3.78 -4.97
C TYR A 341 19.17 4.31 -4.88
N MET A 342 18.19 3.66 -5.51
CA MET A 342 16.78 4.05 -5.38
C MET A 342 15.84 2.85 -5.48
N TYR A 343 14.59 3.09 -5.08
CA TYR A 343 13.47 2.16 -4.89
C TYR A 343 13.31 0.96 -5.86
N TYR A 344 13.63 1.08 -7.15
CA TYR A 344 13.56 -0.04 -8.08
C TYR A 344 14.60 0.10 -9.19
N ARG A 345 15.21 -1.03 -9.58
CA ARG A 345 16.15 -1.12 -10.69
C ARG A 345 15.87 -2.31 -11.58
N GLU A 346 15.79 -2.05 -12.88
CA GLU A 346 15.73 -3.09 -13.91
C GLU A 346 17.08 -3.21 -14.61
N ILE A 347 17.65 -4.41 -14.55
CA ILE A 347 18.94 -4.76 -15.12
C ILE A 347 18.69 -5.71 -16.28
N GLU A 348 18.82 -5.18 -17.49
CA GLU A 348 18.84 -5.98 -18.71
C GLU A 348 20.28 -6.40 -19.01
N LEU A 349 20.52 -7.71 -19.08
CA LEU A 349 21.75 -8.32 -19.53
C LEU A 349 21.63 -8.63 -21.03
N LYS A 350 22.49 -7.99 -21.82
CA LYS A 350 22.51 -8.11 -23.29
C LYS A 350 23.81 -8.81 -23.67
N GLY A 351 23.73 -9.78 -24.58
CA GLY A 351 24.92 -10.32 -25.23
C GLY A 351 25.64 -9.21 -25.99
N GLU A 352 26.97 -9.28 -26.06
CA GLU A 352 27.71 -8.51 -27.05
C GLU A 352 27.29 -9.02 -28.45
N VAL A 353 26.84 -8.10 -29.32
CA VAL A 353 26.45 -8.41 -30.70
C VAL A 353 27.69 -8.56 -31.57
#